data_AF-A0AAE3GST4-F1
#
_entry.id   AF-A0AAE3GST4-F1
#
_cell.length_a   1.000
_cell.length_b   1.000
_cell.length_c   1.000
_cell.angle_alpha   90.00
_cell.angle_beta   90.00
_cell.angle_gamma   90.00
#
_symmetry.space_group_name_H-M   'P 1'
#
loop_
_entity.id
_entity.type
_entity.pdbx_description
1 polymer ?
#
loop_
_entity_poly.entity_id
_entity_poly.type
_entity_poly.pdbx_seq_one_letter_code
_entity_poly.pdbx_strand_id
1 'polypeptide(L)'
;NFMLPFVSRLMAEKSSCLLPLACEASIPYRQPFTSAAARLAALQREWSFALMNNQIAIHRDAIAQWGKETDILANALNQLATEPSRKNLTTAKAALSSFRSQFYKWMEPQALQQPYQVQVWNSRLTTIERLLSYGERTGL
;
A
#
# COMPACT_ATOMS: atom_id res chain seq x y z
N ASN A 1 -7.04 4.40 -23.00
CA ASN A 1 -8.11 3.88 -22.13
C ASN A 1 -7.56 2.68 -21.35
N PHE A 2 -6.80 2.93 -20.27
CA PHE A 2 -6.20 1.87 -19.44
C PHE A 2 -6.49 2.21 -17.99
N MET A 3 -7.69 1.88 -17.55
CA MET A 3 -8.09 2.03 -16.14
C MET A 3 -7.63 0.75 -15.44
N LEU A 4 -6.61 0.86 -14.59
CA LEU A 4 -6.16 -0.27 -13.77
C LEU A 4 -7.29 -0.66 -12.79
N PRO A 5 -7.49 -1.96 -12.50
CA PRO A 5 -8.60 -2.44 -11.67
C PRO A 5 -8.66 -1.79 -10.28
N PHE A 6 -7.52 -1.34 -9.73
CA PHE A 6 -7.45 -0.57 -8.50
C PHE A 6 -8.18 0.79 -8.58
N VAL A 7 -8.09 1.51 -9.71
CA VAL A 7 -8.73 2.82 -9.89
C VAL A 7 -10.26 2.68 -9.87
N SER A 8 -10.79 1.59 -10.41
CA SER A 8 -12.23 1.28 -10.40
C SER A 8 -12.75 0.91 -9.01
N ARG A 9 -11.92 0.23 -8.19
CA ARG A 9 -12.30 -0.17 -6.82
C ARG A 9 -12.34 1.02 -5.86
N LEU A 10 -11.54 2.07 -6.12
CA LEU A 10 -11.45 3.25 -5.26
C LEU A 10 -12.71 4.13 -5.24
N MET A 11 -13.53 4.06 -6.29
CA MET A 11 -14.74 4.87 -6.43
C MET A 11 -15.97 4.27 -5.73
N ALA A 12 -15.84 3.09 -5.11
CA ALA A 12 -16.95 2.37 -4.48
C ALA A 12 -17.04 2.55 -2.96
N GLU A 13 -16.10 3.25 -2.32
CA GLU A 13 -16.08 3.37 -0.86
C GLU A 13 -16.67 4.71 -0.38
N LYS A 14 -17.94 4.60 0.01
CA LYS A 14 -18.80 5.66 0.53
C LYS A 14 -18.09 6.42 1.66
N SER A 15 -17.81 7.69 1.42
CA SER A 15 -17.35 8.62 2.45
C SER A 15 -18.44 8.76 3.51
N SER A 16 -18.10 8.47 4.77
CA SER A 16 -18.92 8.83 5.92
C SER A 16 -18.01 9.08 7.11
N CYS A 17 -17.48 10.30 7.19
CA CYS A 17 -17.12 10.95 8.45
C CYS A 17 -17.65 12.38 8.38
N LEU A 18 -18.88 12.58 8.84
CA LEU A 18 -19.41 13.87 9.26
C LEU A 18 -19.42 13.81 10.80
N LEU A 19 -18.57 14.61 11.43
CA LEU A 19 -18.58 15.15 12.81
C LEU A 19 -17.20 15.09 13.51
N PRO A 20 -16.77 16.14 14.23
CA PRO A 20 -15.34 16.41 14.45
C PRO A 20 -14.66 15.72 15.65
N LEU A 21 -15.33 14.80 16.38
CA LEU A 21 -14.82 14.34 17.68
C LEU A 21 -14.79 12.82 17.90
N ALA A 22 -15.10 12.01 16.87
CA ALA A 22 -15.09 10.54 16.98
C ALA A 22 -14.12 9.86 16.00
N CYS A 23 -13.09 10.58 15.53
CA CYS A 23 -11.92 9.92 14.97
C CYS A 23 -11.02 9.56 16.15
N GLU A 24 -11.42 8.54 16.92
CA GLU A 24 -10.53 7.87 17.85
C GLU A 24 -9.38 7.36 16.99
N ALA A 25 -8.29 8.14 16.93
CA ALA A 25 -7.15 7.86 16.09
C ALA A 25 -6.68 6.46 16.47
N SER A 26 -6.95 5.49 15.61
CA SER A 26 -6.53 4.11 15.81
C SER A 26 -5.05 4.15 16.12
N ILE A 27 -4.68 3.97 17.39
CA ILE A 27 -3.29 4.04 17.81
C ILE A 27 -2.59 2.95 16.99
N PRO A 28 -1.65 3.26 16.08
CA PRO A 28 -1.18 2.29 15.08
C PRO A 28 -0.61 1.00 15.68
N TYR A 29 -0.15 1.08 16.93
CA TYR A 29 0.36 -0.03 17.71
C TYR A 29 -0.72 -0.94 18.32
N ARG A 30 -1.97 -0.48 18.46
CA ARG A 30 -3.06 -1.32 18.99
C ARG A 30 -3.68 -2.24 17.94
N GLN A 31 -3.58 -1.87 16.66
CA GLN A 31 -4.07 -2.68 15.54
C GLN A 31 -3.07 -2.63 14.37
N PRO A 32 -1.92 -3.32 14.51
CA PRO A 32 -0.81 -3.20 13.56
C PRO A 32 -1.19 -3.67 12.14
N PHE A 33 -1.96 -4.74 12.01
CA PHE A 33 -2.35 -5.31 10.72
C PHE A 33 -3.37 -4.44 9.98
N THR A 34 -4.41 -3.96 10.67
CA THR A 34 -5.37 -2.99 10.13
C THR A 34 -4.67 -1.69 9.70
N SER A 35 -3.74 -1.20 10.53
CA SER A 35 -2.95 -0.01 10.21
C SER A 35 -2.05 -0.20 8.98
N ALA A 36 -1.47 -1.39 8.81
CA ALA A 36 -0.66 -1.73 7.64
C ALA A 36 -1.50 -1.70 6.35
N ALA A 37 -2.68 -2.33 6.37
CA ALA A 37 -3.63 -2.32 5.25
C ALA A 37 -4.09 -0.90 4.89
N ALA A 38 -4.52 -0.11 5.88
CA ALA A 38 -4.96 1.27 5.67
C ALA A 38 -3.87 2.18 5.09
N ARG A 39 -2.61 1.99 5.53
CA ARG A 39 -1.46 2.75 5.02
C ARG A 39 -1.14 2.44 3.57
N LEU A 40 -1.27 1.16 3.16
CA LEU A 40 -1.12 0.80 1.76
C LEU A 40 -2.27 1.38 0.93
N ALA A 41 -3.52 1.26 1.40
CA ALA A 41 -4.68 1.82 0.69
C ALA A 41 -4.53 3.32 0.45
N ALA A 42 -4.01 4.08 1.43
CA ALA A 42 -3.69 5.49 1.25
C ALA A 42 -2.56 5.72 0.22
N LEU A 43 -1.55 4.85 0.18
CA LEU A 43 -0.46 4.94 -0.80
C LEU A 43 -0.94 4.65 -2.23
N GLN A 44 -1.81 3.65 -2.40
CA GLN A 44 -2.39 3.33 -3.70
C GLN A 44 -3.29 4.46 -4.22
N ARG A 45 -4.03 5.16 -3.34
CA ARG A 45 -4.78 6.38 -3.68
C ARG A 45 -3.88 7.48 -4.24
N GLU A 46 -2.76 7.72 -3.57
CA GLU A 46 -1.77 8.70 -4.00
C GLU A 46 -1.16 8.33 -5.37
N TRP A 47 -0.77 7.08 -5.56
CA TRP A 47 -0.27 6.61 -6.84
C TRP A 47 -1.31 6.72 -7.96
N SER A 48 -2.58 6.42 -7.66
CA SER A 48 -3.68 6.58 -8.63
C SER A 48 -3.89 8.03 -9.03
N PHE A 49 -3.87 8.93 -8.05
CA PHE A 49 -3.93 10.36 -8.31
C PHE A 49 -2.75 10.82 -9.16
N ALA A 50 -1.53 10.37 -8.84
CA ALA A 50 -0.34 10.71 -9.62
C ALA A 50 -0.41 10.16 -11.06
N LEU A 51 -0.91 8.94 -11.26
CA LEU A 51 -1.14 8.37 -12.60
C LEU A 51 -2.13 9.18 -13.41
N MET A 52 -3.29 9.50 -12.83
CA MET A 52 -4.36 10.22 -13.52
C MET A 52 -3.91 11.62 -13.97
N ASN A 53 -2.99 12.23 -13.22
CA ASN A 53 -2.46 13.56 -13.51
C ASN A 53 -1.12 13.53 -14.28
N ASN A 54 -0.67 12.37 -14.75
CA ASN A 54 0.65 12.19 -15.40
C ASN A 54 1.84 12.68 -14.55
N GLN A 55 1.71 12.61 -13.22
CA GLN A 55 2.73 13.02 -12.24
C GLN A 55 3.63 11.86 -11.79
N ILE A 56 3.46 10.68 -12.38
CA ILE A 56 4.27 9.50 -12.13
C ILE A 56 4.78 8.92 -13.44
N ALA A 57 6.10 8.80 -13.54
CA ALA A 57 6.79 8.19 -14.66
C ALA A 57 7.11 6.73 -14.31
N ILE A 58 6.39 5.80 -14.96
CA ILE A 58 6.65 4.36 -14.88
C ILE A 58 6.78 3.85 -16.32
N HIS A 59 7.71 2.93 -16.57
CA HIS A 59 7.80 2.25 -17.86
C HIS A 59 6.45 1.60 -18.21
N ARG A 60 5.97 1.81 -19.44
CA ARG A 60 4.70 1.23 -19.91
C ARG A 60 4.65 -0.28 -19.71
N ASP A 61 5.77 -0.96 -19.92
CA ASP A 61 5.86 -2.42 -19.79
C ASP A 61 5.86 -2.89 -18.32
N ALA A 62 6.19 -1.98 -17.39
CA ALA A 62 6.19 -2.23 -15.95
C ALA A 62 4.84 -1.93 -15.29
N ILE A 63 3.99 -1.08 -15.88
CA ILE A 63 2.78 -0.57 -15.22
C ILE A 63 1.78 -1.69 -14.86
N ALA A 64 1.64 -2.69 -15.74
CA ALA A 64 0.74 -3.81 -15.52
C ALA A 64 1.25 -4.71 -14.38
N GLN A 65 2.56 -4.98 -14.35
CA GLN A 65 3.17 -5.81 -13.31
C GLN A 65 3.17 -5.09 -11.96
N TRP A 66 3.50 -3.80 -11.93
CA TRP A 66 3.44 -2.98 -10.72
C TRP A 66 2.01 -2.92 -10.16
N GLY A 67 0.99 -2.74 -11.01
CA GLY A 67 -0.42 -2.79 -10.60
C GLY A 67 -0.81 -4.16 -10.02
N LYS A 68 -0.43 -5.26 -10.68
CA LYS A 68 -0.68 -6.62 -10.22
C LYS A 68 -0.05 -6.91 -8.86
N GLU A 69 1.23 -6.57 -8.67
CA GLU A 69 1.94 -6.81 -7.41
C GLU A 69 1.40 -5.92 -6.28
N THR A 70 0.96 -4.71 -6.63
CA THR A 70 0.24 -3.82 -5.71
C THR A 70 -1.06 -4.46 -5.23
N ASP A 71 -1.86 -5.05 -6.12
CA ASP A 71 -3.11 -5.73 -5.78
C ASP A 71 -2.89 -7.00 -4.95
N ILE A 72 -1.87 -7.79 -5.28
CA ILE A 72 -1.47 -8.98 -4.50
C ILE A 72 -1.13 -8.56 -3.06
N LEU A 73 -0.30 -7.52 -2.92
CA LEU A 73 0.07 -7.01 -1.60
C LEU A 73 -1.15 -6.48 -0.82
N ALA A 74 -2.02 -5.70 -1.48
CA ALA A 74 -3.22 -5.18 -0.85
C ALA A 74 -4.16 -6.29 -0.37
N ASN A 75 -4.38 -7.32 -1.19
CA ASN A 75 -5.20 -8.46 -0.82
C ASN A 75 -4.60 -9.23 0.37
N ALA A 76 -3.28 -9.46 0.38
CA ALA A 76 -2.61 -10.14 1.48
C ALA A 76 -2.69 -9.34 2.80
N LEU A 77 -2.51 -8.01 2.75
CA LEU A 77 -2.66 -7.16 3.93
C LEU A 77 -4.10 -7.11 4.44
N ASN A 78 -5.09 -7.06 3.54
CA ASN A 78 -6.51 -7.06 3.91
C ASN A 78 -6.92 -8.40 4.53
N GLN A 79 -6.45 -9.53 3.99
CA GLN A 79 -6.66 -10.85 4.57
C GLN A 79 -6.04 -10.95 5.97
N LEU A 80 -4.81 -10.47 6.16
CA LEU A 80 -4.16 -10.43 7.46
C LEU A 80 -4.88 -9.52 8.46
N ALA A 81 -5.39 -8.37 8.01
CA ALA A 81 -6.15 -7.45 8.86
C ALA A 81 -7.50 -8.04 9.30
N THR A 82 -8.15 -8.81 8.41
CA THR A 82 -9.44 -9.46 8.69
C THR A 82 -9.28 -10.68 9.58
N GLU A 83 -8.26 -11.51 9.31
CA GLU A 83 -7.97 -12.74 10.04
C GLU A 83 -6.48 -12.80 10.39
N PRO A 84 -6.10 -12.27 11.57
CA PRO A 84 -4.72 -12.35 12.05
C PRO A 84 -4.31 -13.80 12.31
N SER A 85 -3.36 -14.32 11.52
CA SER A 85 -2.77 -15.64 11.72
C SER A 85 -1.32 -15.68 11.22
N ARG A 86 -0.52 -16.63 11.72
CA ARG A 86 0.88 -16.81 11.26
C ARG A 86 0.98 -17.09 9.76
N LYS A 87 0.00 -17.83 9.22
CA LYS A 87 -0.11 -18.10 7.78
C LYS A 87 -0.32 -16.79 7.01
N ASN A 88 -1.35 -16.01 7.36
CA ASN A 88 -1.66 -14.76 6.67
C ASN A 88 -0.54 -13.72 6.84
N LEU A 89 0.17 -13.72 7.98
CA LEU A 89 1.32 -12.85 8.22
C LEU A 89 2.49 -13.22 7.30
N THR A 90 2.78 -14.51 7.16
CA THR A 90 3.82 -15.02 6.25
C THR A 90 3.51 -14.64 4.81
N THR A 91 2.25 -14.81 4.38
CA THR A 91 1.79 -14.41 3.04
C THR A 91 1.94 -12.90 2.82
N ALA A 92 1.53 -12.06 3.77
CA ALA A 92 1.65 -10.61 3.67
C ALA A 92 3.12 -10.14 3.62
N LYS A 93 4.00 -10.70 4.46
CA LYS A 93 5.43 -10.42 4.42
C LYS A 93 6.07 -10.83 3.10
N ALA A 94 5.72 -12.00 2.57
CA ALA A 94 6.22 -12.47 1.27
C ALA A 94 5.77 -11.56 0.12
N ALA A 95 4.49 -11.16 0.10
CA ALA A 95 3.97 -10.22 -0.88
C ALA A 95 4.67 -8.84 -0.80
N LEU A 96 4.92 -8.35 0.43
CA LEU A 96 5.62 -7.07 0.62
C LEU A 96 7.07 -7.16 0.15
N SER A 97 7.75 -8.25 0.44
CA SER A 97 9.13 -8.50 -0.03
C SER A 97 9.19 -8.58 -1.56
N SER A 98 8.27 -9.31 -2.19
CA SER A 98 8.15 -9.38 -3.66
C SER A 98 8.01 -7.99 -4.26
N PHE A 99 7.02 -7.23 -3.77
CA PHE A 99 6.75 -5.87 -4.23
C PHE A 99 7.98 -4.95 -4.08
N ARG A 100 8.61 -4.94 -2.89
CA ARG A 100 9.77 -4.09 -2.59
C ARG A 100 10.98 -4.42 -3.46
N SER A 101 11.20 -5.68 -3.81
CA SER A 101 12.33 -6.09 -4.66
C SER A 101 12.30 -5.47 -6.05
N GLN A 102 11.11 -5.18 -6.58
CA GLN A 102 10.90 -4.63 -7.91
C GLN A 102 10.59 -3.12 -7.90
N PHE A 103 10.24 -2.56 -6.73
CA PHE A 103 9.78 -1.18 -6.59
C PHE A 103 10.71 -0.16 -7.25
N TYR A 104 12.01 -0.21 -6.94
CA TYR A 104 12.98 0.73 -7.52
C TYR A 104 13.14 0.56 -9.02
N LYS A 105 13.04 -0.67 -9.54
CA LYS A 105 13.10 -0.94 -10.98
C LYS A 105 11.92 -0.30 -11.71
N TRP A 106 10.71 -0.37 -11.15
CA TRP A 106 9.54 0.26 -11.75
C TRP A 106 9.56 1.78 -11.64
N MET A 107 10.09 2.30 -10.53
CA MET A 107 10.15 3.73 -10.23
C MET A 107 11.42 4.41 -10.75
N GLU A 108 12.27 3.73 -11.52
CA GLU A 108 13.52 4.29 -12.01
C GLU A 108 13.30 5.58 -12.83
N PRO A 109 12.34 5.66 -13.78
CA PRO A 109 12.03 6.92 -14.46
C PRO A 109 11.55 8.02 -13.51
N GLN A 110 10.72 7.68 -12.52
CA GLN A 110 10.28 8.64 -11.51
C GLN A 110 11.43 9.09 -10.60
N ALA A 111 12.38 8.21 -10.29
CA ALA A 111 13.51 8.52 -9.44
C ALA A 111 14.46 9.51 -10.11
N LEU A 112 14.56 9.49 -11.44
CA LEU A 112 15.31 10.48 -12.21
C LEU A 112 14.66 11.88 -12.19
N GLN A 113 13.32 11.94 -12.14
CA GLN A 113 12.58 13.20 -12.18
C GLN A 113 12.28 13.78 -10.78
N GLN A 114 11.87 12.92 -9.85
CA GLN A 114 11.39 13.27 -8.51
C GLN A 114 11.93 12.26 -7.47
N PRO A 115 13.25 12.23 -7.23
CA PRO A 115 13.89 11.24 -6.34
C PRO A 115 13.33 11.25 -4.92
N TYR A 116 13.01 12.45 -4.41
CA TYR A 116 12.43 12.61 -3.08
C TYR A 116 11.08 11.91 -2.95
N GLN A 117 10.22 11.98 -3.98
CA GLN A 117 8.90 11.34 -3.94
C GLN A 117 9.03 9.81 -3.89
N VAL A 118 9.94 9.23 -4.68
CA VAL A 118 10.23 7.78 -4.65
C VAL A 118 10.78 7.37 -3.28
N GLN A 119 11.63 8.20 -2.65
CA GLN A 119 12.12 7.97 -1.29
C GLN A 119 10.99 8.00 -0.25
N VAL A 120 10.04 8.94 -0.36
CA VAL A 120 8.87 9.02 0.53
C VAL A 120 8.02 7.75 0.39
N TRP A 121 7.73 7.31 -0.83
CA TRP A 121 7.00 6.06 -1.07
C TRP A 121 7.71 4.84 -0.48
N ASN A 122 9.03 4.73 -0.68
CA ASN A 122 9.81 3.66 -0.07
C ASN A 122 9.75 3.69 1.46
N SER A 123 9.85 4.88 2.07
CA SER A 123 9.75 5.06 3.52
C SER A 123 8.37 4.64 4.07
N ARG A 124 7.30 4.90 3.30
CA ARG A 124 5.95 4.45 3.65
C ARG A 124 5.81 2.93 3.56
N LEU A 125 6.43 2.28 2.57
CA LEU A 125 6.51 0.82 2.49
C LEU A 125 7.32 0.22 3.66
N THR A 126 8.42 0.85 4.07
CA THR A 126 9.17 0.45 5.28
C THR A 126 8.31 0.57 6.54
N THR A 127 7.43 1.57 6.61
CA THR A 127 6.51 1.70 7.74
C THR A 127 5.51 0.53 7.80
N ILE A 128 5.01 0.07 6.66
CA ILE A 128 4.15 -1.13 6.58
C ILE A 128 4.91 -2.36 7.09
N GLU A 129 6.16 -2.55 6.65
CA GLU A 129 7.02 -3.65 7.11
C GLU A 129 7.24 -3.65 8.63
N ARG A 130 7.46 -2.47 9.21
CA ARG A 130 7.61 -2.29 10.65
C ARG A 130 6.33 -2.64 11.41
N LEU A 131 5.17 -2.29 10.87
CA LEU A 131 3.88 -2.67 11.47
C LEU A 131 3.66 -4.18 11.46
N LEU A 132 3.99 -4.86 10.35
CA LEU A 132 3.93 -6.32 10.28
C LEU A 132 4.85 -6.98 11.32
N SER A 133 6.09 -6.48 11.42
CA SER A 133 7.08 -6.99 12.39
C SER A 133 6.68 -6.70 13.84
N TYR A 134 6.02 -5.57 14.10
CA TYR A 134 5.51 -5.25 15.42
C TYR A 134 4.34 -6.17 15.80
N GLY A 135 3.36 -6.33 14.90
CA GLY A 135 2.20 -7.21 15.15
C GLY A 135 2.58 -8.66 15.36
N GLU A 136 3.63 -9.15 14.68
CA GLU A 136 4.23 -10.45 14.95
C GLU A 136 4.76 -10.57 16.39
N ARG A 137 5.43 -9.54 16.90
CA ARG A 137 6.04 -9.58 18.25
C ARG A 137 5.02 -9.44 19.37
N THR A 138 3.91 -8.75 19.13
CA THR A 138 2.97 -8.38 20.19
C THR A 138 1.64 -9.14 20.15
N GLY A 139 1.33 -9.86 19.08
CA GLY A 139 -0.01 -10.41 18.87
C GLY A 139 -0.11 -11.77 18.17
N LEU A 140 1.00 -12.44 17.82
CA LEU A 140 1.02 -13.77 17.15
C LEU A 140 2.15 -14.70 17.66
#